data_AF-A0A2T7D7L9-F1
#
_entry.id   AF-A0A2T7D7L9-F1
#
_cell.length_a   1.000
_cell.length_b   1.000
_cell.length_c   1.000
_cell.angle_alpha   90.00
_cell.angle_beta   90.00
_cell.angle_gamma   90.00
#
_symmetry.space_group_name_H-M   'P 1'
#
loop_
_entity.id
_entity.type
_entity.pdbx_description
1 polymer ?
#
loop_
_entity_poly.entity_id
_entity_poly.type
_entity_poly.pdbx_seq_one_letter_code
_entity_poly.pdbx_strand_id
1 'polypeptide(L)'
;MGKKITVDSATLFNKGLEVIEAHYLFGAEYDDIEIVIHPQSIIHSMVETQDSSVLAQLGWPDMRLPILYTLSWPDRIYCSEVTWPRLDLCKYDIFTTPLLFAIQLMLLYGNDLQEL
;
A
#
# COMPACT_ATOMS: atom_id res chain seq x y z
N MET A 1 9.38 -10.40 10.06
CA MET A 1 9.61 -8.99 10.48
C MET A 1 10.53 -8.93 11.68
N GLY A 2 11.27 -7.84 11.86
CA GLY A 2 12.08 -7.61 13.07
C GLY A 2 11.22 -7.29 14.30
N LYS A 3 11.75 -7.51 15.50
CA LYS A 3 11.02 -7.32 16.78
C LYS A 3 10.46 -5.91 16.95
N LYS A 4 11.21 -4.87 16.56
CA LYS A 4 10.81 -3.45 16.63
C LYS A 4 9.57 -3.15 15.78
N ILE A 5 9.60 -3.57 14.50
CA ILE A 5 8.50 -3.37 13.55
C ILE A 5 7.24 -4.13 14.01
N THR A 6 7.42 -5.28 14.67
CA THR A 6 6.30 -6.09 15.17
C THR A 6 5.56 -5.38 16.31
N VAL A 7 6.29 -4.73 17.23
CA VAL A 7 5.70 -3.93 18.31
C VAL A 7 5.04 -2.67 17.78
N ASP A 8 5.69 -1.98 16.84
CA ASP A 8 5.17 -0.74 16.24
C ASP A 8 3.92 -0.97 15.38
N SER A 9 3.76 -2.17 14.81
CA SER A 9 2.53 -2.57 14.10
C SER A 9 1.39 -2.85 15.08
N ALA A 10 1.71 -3.38 16.27
CA ALA A 10 0.73 -3.62 17.33
C ALA A 10 0.23 -2.32 18.00
N THR A 11 1.03 -1.25 17.97
CA THR A 11 0.68 0.07 18.52
C THR A 11 0.20 1.08 17.47
N LEU A 12 0.11 0.67 16.20
CA LEU A 12 -0.15 1.55 15.03
C LEU A 12 0.88 2.67 14.83
N PHE A 13 1.98 2.67 15.59
CA PHE A 13 3.01 3.70 15.50
C PHE A 13 3.76 3.67 14.18
N ASN A 14 3.92 2.49 13.57
CA ASN A 14 4.46 2.38 12.20
C ASN A 14 3.65 3.23 11.22
N LYS A 15 2.32 3.25 11.35
CA LYS A 15 1.50 4.03 10.44
C LYS A 15 1.64 5.53 10.64
N GLY A 16 1.79 5.97 11.90
CA GLY A 16 2.10 7.37 12.18
C GLY A 16 3.38 7.85 11.48
N LEU A 17 4.39 6.99 11.37
CA LEU A 17 5.62 7.29 10.62
C LEU A 17 5.38 7.32 9.10
N GLU A 18 4.62 6.37 8.56
CA GLU A 18 4.25 6.35 7.13
C GLU A 18 3.42 7.58 6.73
N VAL A 19 2.56 8.08 7.62
CA VAL A 19 1.80 9.32 7.41
C VAL A 19 2.73 10.52 7.27
N ILE A 20 3.72 10.63 8.17
CA ILE A 20 4.75 11.68 8.07
C ILE A 20 5.55 11.51 6.77
N GLU A 21 5.96 10.29 6.44
CA GLU A 21 6.73 10.02 5.23
C GLU A 21 5.99 10.46 3.96
N ALA A 22 4.70 10.14 3.85
CA ALA A 22 3.93 10.49 2.67
C ALA A 22 3.58 11.99 2.59
N HIS A 23 3.42 12.69 3.71
CA HIS A 23 3.38 14.16 3.72
C HIS A 23 4.66 14.75 3.10
N TYR A 24 5.84 14.22 3.45
CA TYR A 24 7.11 14.72 2.93
C TYR A 24 7.43 14.24 1.50
N LEU A 25 7.10 12.99 1.14
CA LEU A 25 7.40 12.42 -0.17
C LEU A 25 6.44 12.90 -1.25
N PHE A 26 5.15 13.04 -0.93
CA PHE A 26 4.10 13.34 -1.90
C PHE A 26 3.48 14.72 -1.73
N GLY A 27 3.86 15.47 -0.68
CA GLY A 27 3.34 16.82 -0.43
C GLY A 27 1.88 16.86 0.00
N ALA A 28 1.27 15.72 0.36
CA ALA A 28 -0.12 15.63 0.80
C ALA A 28 -0.31 16.25 2.18
N GLU A 29 -1.38 17.02 2.41
CA GLU A 29 -1.68 17.56 3.75
C GLU A 29 -2.11 16.42 4.70
N TYR A 30 -1.92 16.60 6.02
CA TYR A 30 -2.29 15.56 6.98
C TYR A 30 -3.80 15.24 6.99
N ASP A 31 -4.64 16.21 6.66
CA ASP A 31 -6.09 16.03 6.56
C ASP A 31 -6.49 15.25 5.29
N ASP A 32 -5.60 15.19 4.30
CA ASP A 32 -5.74 14.46 3.04
C ASP A 32 -5.17 13.04 3.10
N ILE A 33 -4.94 12.53 4.32
CA ILE A 33 -4.31 11.25 4.57
C ILE A 33 -5.25 10.40 5.41
N GLU A 34 -5.88 9.40 4.78
CA GLU A 34 -6.73 8.45 5.49
C GLU A 34 -6.03 7.12 5.71
N ILE A 35 -6.20 6.59 6.93
CA ILE A 35 -5.62 5.34 7.37
C ILE A 35 -6.71 4.26 7.42
N VAL A 36 -6.62 3.26 6.55
CA VAL A 36 -7.63 2.18 6.46
C VAL A 36 -7.04 0.83 6.85
N ILE A 37 -7.73 0.05 7.68
CA ILE A 37 -7.31 -1.29 8.10
C ILE A 37 -7.71 -2.33 7.04
N HIS A 38 -6.73 -2.99 6.41
CA HIS A 38 -6.97 -4.09 5.46
C HIS A 38 -6.22 -5.38 5.85
N PRO A 39 -6.90 -6.32 6.54
CA PRO A 39 -6.29 -7.55 7.03
C PRO A 39 -5.68 -8.43 5.93
N GLN A 40 -6.32 -8.50 4.76
CA GLN A 40 -5.88 -9.35 3.64
C GLN A 40 -4.57 -8.87 3.04
N SER A 41 -4.20 -7.59 3.23
CA SER A 41 -2.90 -7.05 2.83
C SER A 41 -2.59 -7.16 1.32
N ILE A 42 -3.65 -7.26 0.49
CA ILE A 42 -3.56 -7.38 -0.97
C ILE A 42 -3.48 -5.99 -1.61
N ILE A 43 -4.29 -5.06 -1.11
CA ILE A 43 -4.18 -3.65 -1.48
C ILE A 43 -3.10 -3.04 -0.59
N HIS A 44 -2.09 -2.42 -1.20
CA HIS A 44 -0.95 -1.86 -0.47
C HIS A 44 -1.09 -0.36 -0.20
N SER A 45 -1.60 0.40 -1.18
CA SER A 45 -1.91 1.83 -1.07
C SER A 45 -2.97 2.22 -2.12
N MET A 46 -3.64 3.35 -1.88
CA MET A 46 -4.60 3.93 -2.80
C MET A 46 -4.37 5.43 -2.94
N VAL A 47 -4.73 5.99 -4.09
CA VAL A 47 -4.68 7.43 -4.37
C VAL A 47 -6.02 7.83 -4.93
N GLU A 48 -6.63 8.83 -4.33
CA GLU A 48 -7.81 9.48 -4.89
C GLU A 48 -7.41 10.64 -5.78
N THR A 49 -7.94 10.64 -7.00
CA THR A 49 -7.68 11.65 -8.02
C THR A 49 -8.74 12.75 -7.98
N GLN A 50 -8.46 13.89 -8.62
CA GLN A 50 -9.35 15.07 -8.61
C GLN A 50 -10.78 14.81 -9.12
N ASP A 51 -10.95 13.82 -9.98
CA ASP A 51 -12.23 13.38 -10.53
C ASP A 51 -12.95 12.35 -9.63
N SER A 52 -12.52 12.21 -8.37
CA SER A 52 -13.03 11.25 -7.40
C SER A 52 -12.84 9.77 -7.82
N SER A 53 -11.90 9.50 -8.73
CA SER A 53 -11.48 8.15 -9.07
C SER A 53 -10.43 7.66 -8.06
N VAL A 54 -10.38 6.36 -7.81
CA VAL A 54 -9.40 5.76 -6.90
C VAL A 54 -8.51 4.81 -7.66
N LEU A 55 -7.20 5.10 -7.66
CA LEU A 55 -6.17 4.21 -8.16
C LEU A 55 -5.57 3.41 -7.00
N ALA A 56 -5.59 2.09 -7.12
CA ALA A 56 -5.09 1.20 -6.09
C ALA A 56 -3.95 0.34 -6.63
N GLN A 57 -2.89 0.18 -5.83
CA GLN A 57 -1.84 -0.79 -6.13
C GLN A 57 -2.14 -2.09 -5.38
N LEU A 58 -2.31 -3.17 -6.15
CA LEU A 58 -2.59 -4.51 -5.64
C LEU A 58 -1.40 -5.43 -5.91
N GLY A 59 -1.10 -6.30 -4.96
CA GLY A 59 -0.01 -7.26 -5.07
C GLY A 59 -0.04 -8.33 -3.99
N TRP A 60 0.91 -9.25 -4.08
CA TRP A 60 1.19 -10.13 -2.95
C TRP A 60 1.91 -9.33 -1.85
N PRO A 61 1.65 -9.59 -0.56
CA PRO A 61 2.34 -8.97 0.57
C PRO A 61 3.79 -9.46 0.67
N ASP A 62 4.62 -9.03 -0.27
CA ASP A 62 6.00 -9.44 -0.44
C ASP A 62 6.87 -8.25 -0.79
N MET A 63 7.81 -7.91 0.10
CA MET A 63 8.72 -6.78 -0.05
C MET A 63 9.62 -6.86 -1.28
N ARG A 64 9.80 -8.04 -1.88
CA ARG A 64 10.56 -8.19 -3.13
C ARG A 64 9.91 -7.42 -4.28
N LEU A 65 8.58 -7.26 -4.28
CA LEU A 65 7.83 -6.56 -5.32
C LEU A 65 8.11 -5.04 -5.34
N PRO A 66 7.93 -4.28 -4.23
CA PRO A 66 8.27 -2.86 -4.22
C PRO A 66 9.76 -2.61 -4.43
N ILE A 67 10.65 -3.46 -3.89
CA ILE A 67 12.11 -3.34 -4.12
C ILE A 67 12.44 -3.48 -5.61
N LEU A 68 11.87 -4.49 -6.28
CA LEU A 68 12.06 -4.68 -7.71
C LEU A 68 11.56 -3.46 -8.49
N TYR A 69 10.39 -2.94 -8.13
CA TYR A 69 9.82 -1.79 -8.81
C TYR A 69 10.70 -0.54 -8.67
N THR A 70 11.21 -0.25 -7.46
CA THR A 70 12.15 0.86 -7.24
C THR A 70 13.41 0.73 -8.09
N LEU A 71 13.91 -0.48 -8.33
CA LEU A 71 15.12 -0.72 -9.13
C LEU A 71 14.88 -0.69 -10.64
N SER A 72 13.66 -0.99 -11.09
CA SER A 72 13.33 -1.06 -12.51
C SER A 72 12.59 0.15 -13.05
N TRP A 73 12.11 1.05 -12.19
CA TRP A 73 11.33 2.22 -12.59
C TRP A 73 12.06 3.05 -13.67
N PRO A 74 11.35 3.52 -14.72
CA PRO A 74 9.89 3.43 -14.95
C PRO A 74 9.42 2.09 -15.56
N ASP A 75 10.36 1.24 -15.97
CA ASP A 75 10.06 -0.04 -16.63
C ASP A 75 9.55 -1.10 -15.64
N ARG A 76 8.85 -2.11 -16.19
CA ARG A 76 8.41 -3.31 -15.46
C ARG A 76 9.18 -4.52 -15.96
N ILE A 77 9.80 -5.25 -15.03
CA ILE A 77 10.51 -6.49 -15.34
C ILE A 77 9.55 -7.68 -15.25
N TYR A 78 9.60 -8.55 -16.25
CA TYR A 78 8.82 -9.79 -16.26
C TYR A 78 9.22 -10.70 -15.10
N CYS A 79 8.21 -11.21 -14.41
CA CYS A 79 8.32 -12.03 -13.23
C CYS A 79 7.70 -13.40 -13.49
N SER A 80 8.41 -14.49 -13.17
CA SER A 80 7.90 -15.84 -13.45
C SER A 80 6.72 -16.21 -12.53
N GLU A 81 5.77 -16.98 -13.06
CA GLU A 81 4.62 -17.50 -12.29
C GLU A 81 5.03 -18.43 -11.13
N VAL A 82 6.25 -18.97 -11.18
CA VAL A 82 6.81 -19.79 -10.10
C VAL A 82 7.21 -18.93 -8.89
N THR A 83 7.72 -17.72 -9.14
CA THR A 83 8.13 -16.79 -8.08
C THR A 83 6.95 -15.99 -7.55
N TRP A 84 6.09 -15.52 -8.45
CA TRP A 84 4.89 -14.74 -8.14
C TRP A 84 3.73 -15.20 -9.02
N PRO A 85 2.83 -16.05 -8.49
CA PRO A 85 1.65 -16.47 -9.24
C PRO A 85 0.73 -15.27 -9.52
N ARG A 86 -0.08 -15.34 -10.58
CA ARG A 86 -1.07 -14.29 -10.85
C ARG A 86 -2.04 -14.16 -9.67
N LEU A 87 -2.31 -12.92 -9.30
CA LEU A 87 -3.25 -12.61 -8.22
C LEU A 87 -4.67 -12.92 -8.71
N ASP A 88 -5.32 -13.89 -8.08
CA ASP A 88 -6.69 -14.29 -8.39
C ASP A 88 -7.68 -13.60 -7.45
N LEU A 89 -8.20 -12.45 -7.89
CA LEU A 89 -9.14 -11.63 -7.11
C LEU A 89 -10.46 -12.35 -6.82
N CYS A 90 -10.86 -13.35 -7.61
CA CYS A 90 -12.10 -14.09 -7.39
C CYS A 90 -11.97 -15.11 -6.24
N LYS A 91 -10.74 -15.56 -5.97
CA LYS A 91 -10.45 -16.54 -4.93
C LYS A 91 -10.30 -15.92 -3.55
N TYR A 92 -9.80 -14.69 -3.48
CA TYR A 92 -9.58 -13.99 -2.23
C TYR A 92 -10.75 -13.04 -1.97
N ASP A 93 -11.47 -13.23 -0.87
CA ASP A 93 -12.53 -12.30 -0.44
C ASP A 93 -11.87 -11.03 0.14
N ILE A 94 -11.68 -10.04 -0.73
CA ILE A 94 -10.87 -8.84 -0.46
C ILE A 94 -11.64 -7.82 0.40
N PHE A 95 -12.94 -8.02 0.60
CA PHE A 95 -13.84 -7.00 1.16
C PHE A 95 -14.47 -7.34 2.52
N THR A 96 -14.09 -8.45 3.18
CA THR A 96 -14.62 -8.81 4.51
C THR A 96 -13.76 -8.30 5.68
N THR A 97 -14.40 -7.75 6.73
CA THR A 97 -13.83 -7.17 7.97
C THR A 97 -13.77 -8.18 9.15
N PRO A 98 -13.19 -7.84 10.32
CA PRO A 98 -11.78 -7.52 10.58
C PRO A 98 -11.14 -8.57 11.53
N LEU A 99 -9.84 -8.85 11.37
CA LEU A 99 -9.06 -9.60 12.38
C LEU A 99 -7.61 -9.13 12.42
N LEU A 100 -7.30 -8.41 13.50
CA LEU A 100 -6.06 -8.14 14.25
C LEU A 100 -4.65 -8.07 13.60
N PHE A 101 -4.47 -8.15 12.29
CA PHE A 101 -3.19 -7.81 11.65
C PHE A 101 -3.47 -7.09 10.34
N ALA A 102 -3.64 -5.78 10.42
CA ALA A 102 -3.93 -4.94 9.27
C ALA A 102 -2.64 -4.39 8.67
N ILE A 103 -2.40 -4.66 7.39
CA ILE A 103 -1.66 -3.68 6.60
C ILE A 103 -2.61 -2.50 6.44
N GLN A 104 -2.12 -1.37 6.90
CA GLN A 104 -2.88 -0.15 7.01
C GLN A 104 -2.66 0.59 5.69
N LEU A 105 -3.71 0.74 4.89
CA LEU A 105 -3.70 1.48 3.63
C LEU A 105 -3.61 2.98 3.90
N MET A 106 -2.96 3.68 2.99
CA MET A 106 -2.96 5.13 2.93
C MET A 106 -3.77 5.53 1.71
N LEU A 107 -4.76 6.40 1.89
CA LEU A 107 -5.44 7.10 0.81
C LEU A 107 -4.93 8.53 0.79
N LEU A 108 -4.33 8.93 -0.33
CA LEU A 108 -3.83 10.28 -0.58
C LEU A 108 -4.80 11.02 -1.49
N TYR A 109 -5.21 12.22 -1.10
CA TYR A 109 -5.90 13.16 -1.99
C TYR A 109 -4.86 14.11 -2.57
N GLY A 110 -4.81 14.26 -3.91
CA GLY A 110 -3.81 15.13 -4.52
C GLY A 110 -4.16 15.60 -5.92
N ASN A 111 -3.89 16.89 -6.17
CA ASN A 111 -4.10 17.52 -7.47
C ASN A 111 -3.06 17.10 -8.54
N ASP A 112 -1.84 16.70 -8.15
CA ASP A 112 -0.72 16.49 -9.09
C ASP A 112 -0.14 15.06 -9.06
N LEU A 113 -0.84 14.08 -8.47
CA LEU A 113 -0.34 12.70 -8.34
C LEU A 113 -0.35 11.88 -9.65
N GLN A 114 -0.72 12.49 -10.79
CA GLN A 114 -0.81 11.81 -12.09
C GLN A 114 0.56 11.46 -12.72
N GLU A 115 1.68 11.93 -12.16
CA GLU A 115 3.03 11.69 -12.71
C GLU A 115 3.84 10.57 -11.99
N LEU A 116 3.25 9.83 -11.04
CA LEU A 116 3.90 8.71 -10.31
C LEU A 116 3.52 7.33 -10.88
#